data_AF-A0A2N1G460-F1
#
_entry.id   AF-A0A2N1G460-F1
#
_cell.length_a   1.000
_cell.length_b   1.000
_cell.length_c   1.000
_cell.angle_alpha   90.00
_cell.angle_beta   90.00
_cell.angle_gamma   90.00
#
_symmetry.space_group_name_H-M   'P 1'
#
loop_
_entity.id
_entity.type
_entity.pdbx_description
1 polymer ?
#
loop_
_entity_poly.entity_id
_entity_poly.type
_entity_poly.pdbx_seq_one_letter_code
_entity_poly.pdbx_strand_id
1 'polypeptide(L)'
;MKTVLIIFSAIGLLTLNSCNQKTDSKSILENSKSRTEVFDAIASNPEFLTEFMVNMHGNPDAMHMMQGNKMMMGNNGMQMMMKDSMMTKSFMHGTMANSEMMQSMMGEMMKDGKTMAAMMQMMQQGGMMSKECMQSSMKMMDSKESQ
;
A
#
# COMPACT_ATOMS: atom_id res chain seq x y z
N MET A 1 -34.01 -15.33 56.32
CA MET A 1 -34.45 -15.40 54.91
C MET A 1 -34.61 -14.03 54.26
N LYS A 2 -35.39 -13.11 54.84
CA LYS A 2 -35.62 -11.76 54.26
C LYS A 2 -34.32 -10.95 54.01
N THR A 3 -33.37 -10.97 54.94
CA THR A 3 -32.09 -10.25 54.82
C THR A 3 -31.16 -10.85 53.76
N VAL A 4 -31.19 -12.17 53.59
CA VAL A 4 -30.39 -12.90 52.59
C VAL A 4 -30.91 -12.63 51.18
N LEU A 5 -32.24 -12.55 51.01
CA LEU A 5 -32.88 -12.15 49.74
C LEU A 5 -32.50 -10.73 49.32
N ILE A 6 -32.39 -9.80 50.26
CA ILE A 6 -32.00 -8.41 49.98
C ILE A 6 -30.54 -8.32 49.51
N ILE A 7 -29.63 -9.07 50.15
CA ILE A 7 -28.20 -9.09 49.79
C ILE A 7 -28.01 -9.72 48.39
N PHE A 8 -28.69 -10.84 48.11
CA PHE A 8 -28.66 -11.45 46.78
C PHE A 8 -29.25 -10.53 45.70
N SER A 9 -30.32 -9.80 46.02
CA SER A 9 -30.92 -8.82 45.11
C SER A 9 -29.98 -7.65 44.81
N ALA A 10 -29.21 -7.17 45.79
CA ALA A 10 -28.25 -6.08 45.60
C ALA A 10 -27.06 -6.50 44.72
N ILE A 11 -26.55 -7.73 44.90
CA ILE A 11 -25.47 -8.29 44.06
C ILE A 11 -25.95 -8.50 42.62
N GLY A 12 -27.19 -8.97 42.43
CA GLY A 12 -27.80 -9.14 41.10
C GLY A 12 -28.03 -7.82 40.35
N LEU A 13 -28.28 -6.71 41.06
CA LEU A 13 -28.42 -5.39 40.43
C LEU A 13 -27.08 -4.77 40.03
N LEU A 14 -25.98 -5.11 40.71
CA LEU A 14 -24.64 -4.61 40.38
C LEU A 14 -24.06 -5.29 39.14
N THR A 15 -24.34 -6.58 38.92
CA THR A 15 -23.89 -7.29 37.71
C THR A 15 -24.60 -6.83 36.43
N LEU A 16 -25.86 -6.41 36.53
CA LEU A 16 -26.65 -5.90 35.39
C LEU A 16 -26.22 -4.48 34.96
N ASN A 17 -25.69 -3.66 35.87
CA ASN A 17 -25.23 -2.30 35.53
C ASN A 17 -23.81 -2.23 34.94
N SER A 18 -22.97 -3.25 35.15
CA SER A 18 -21.63 -3.31 34.54
C SER A 18 -21.64 -3.67 33.03
N CYS A 19 -22.76 -4.14 32.48
CA CYS A 19 -22.86 -4.52 31.06
C CYS A 19 -22.98 -3.33 30.08
N ASN A 20 -22.86 -2.10 30.56
CA ASN A 20 -22.91 -0.89 29.72
C ASN A 20 -21.61 -0.06 29.80
N GLN A 21 -20.49 -0.68 30.18
CA GLN A 21 -19.20 0.00 30.17
C GLN A 21 -18.84 0.37 28.73
N LYS A 22 -19.09 1.64 28.38
CA LYS A 22 -18.55 2.25 27.15
C LYS A 22 -17.05 2.06 27.21
N THR A 23 -16.57 1.09 26.45
CA THR A 23 -15.16 0.78 26.38
C THR A 23 -14.48 1.94 25.69
N ASP A 24 -13.64 2.65 26.42
CA ASP A 24 -12.81 3.69 25.83
C ASP A 24 -11.74 3.00 24.98
N SER A 25 -11.98 2.96 23.66
CA SER A 25 -11.05 2.38 22.68
C SER A 25 -9.66 3.00 22.78
N LYS A 26 -9.56 4.26 23.21
CA LYS A 26 -8.27 4.93 23.42
C LYS A 26 -7.51 4.28 24.57
N SER A 27 -8.14 4.05 25.72
CA SER A 27 -7.51 3.39 26.86
C SER A 27 -7.05 1.95 26.55
N ILE A 28 -7.81 1.24 25.70
CA ILE A 28 -7.41 -0.10 25.21
C ILE A 28 -6.16 0.00 24.35
N LEU A 29 -6.12 0.95 23.42
CA LEU A 29 -5.01 1.11 22.49
C LEU A 29 -3.78 1.74 23.14
N GLU A 30 -3.90 2.46 24.25
CA GLU A 30 -2.74 2.99 25.00
C GLU A 30 -1.98 1.87 25.73
N ASN A 31 -2.68 0.85 26.22
CA ASN A 31 -2.06 -0.34 26.81
C ASN A 31 -1.36 -1.18 25.72
N SER A 32 -0.06 -1.43 25.86
CA SER A 32 0.70 -2.16 24.85
C SER A 32 0.24 -3.60 24.65
N LYS A 33 -0.11 -4.31 25.74
CA LYS A 33 -0.57 -5.70 25.66
C LYS A 33 -1.91 -5.79 24.94
N SER A 34 -2.88 -4.97 25.36
CA SER A 34 -4.19 -4.94 24.73
C SER A 34 -4.13 -4.44 23.28
N ARG A 35 -3.26 -3.47 22.98
CA ARG A 35 -3.02 -3.01 21.61
C ARG A 35 -2.49 -4.14 20.72
N THR A 36 -1.52 -4.92 21.19
CA THR A 36 -1.01 -6.08 20.45
C THR A 36 -2.12 -7.12 20.23
N GLU A 37 -2.88 -7.46 21.26
CA GLU A 37 -3.99 -8.42 21.15
C GLU A 37 -5.05 -7.98 20.12
N VAL A 38 -5.39 -6.69 20.08
CA VAL A 38 -6.31 -6.14 19.08
C VAL A 38 -5.73 -6.25 17.67
N PHE A 39 -4.45 -5.91 17.47
CA PHE A 39 -3.81 -6.01 16.16
C PHE A 39 -3.70 -7.47 15.69
N ASP A 40 -3.37 -8.39 16.58
CA ASP A 40 -3.31 -9.82 16.26
C ASP A 40 -4.69 -10.38 15.90
N ALA A 41 -5.74 -9.95 16.61
CA ALA A 41 -7.11 -10.35 16.31
C ALA A 41 -7.58 -9.85 14.92
N ILE A 42 -7.21 -8.61 14.54
CA ILE A 42 -7.48 -8.08 13.21
C ILE A 42 -6.69 -8.85 12.15
N ALA A 43 -5.38 -9.06 12.36
CA ALA A 43 -4.49 -9.68 11.38
C ALA A 43 -4.77 -11.17 11.16
N SER A 44 -5.23 -11.89 12.19
CA SER A 44 -5.53 -13.32 12.12
C SER A 44 -6.92 -13.65 11.60
N ASN A 45 -7.81 -12.64 11.48
CA ASN A 45 -9.15 -12.81 10.95
C ASN A 45 -9.27 -12.14 9.55
N PRO A 46 -9.47 -12.92 8.46
CA PRO A 46 -9.53 -12.37 7.10
C PRO A 46 -10.62 -11.32 6.87
N GLU A 47 -11.78 -11.45 7.52
CA GLU A 47 -12.90 -10.51 7.37
C GLU A 47 -12.55 -9.17 8.02
N PHE A 48 -12.06 -9.21 9.27
CA PHE A 48 -11.63 -8.00 9.99
C PHE A 48 -10.46 -7.31 9.30
N LEU A 49 -9.49 -8.08 8.82
CA LEU A 49 -8.37 -7.54 8.06
C LEU A 49 -8.85 -6.83 6.79
N THR A 50 -9.78 -7.44 6.05
CA THR A 50 -10.34 -6.87 4.83
C THR A 50 -11.07 -5.57 5.12
N GLU A 51 -11.95 -5.56 6.13
CA GLU A 51 -12.70 -4.36 6.52
C GLU A 51 -11.75 -3.24 7.01
N PHE A 52 -10.74 -3.60 7.78
CA PHE A 52 -9.72 -2.66 8.25
C PHE A 52 -8.96 -2.00 7.07
N MET A 53 -8.58 -2.78 6.05
CA MET A 53 -7.94 -2.24 4.85
C MET A 53 -8.86 -1.31 4.04
N VAL A 54 -10.14 -1.67 3.89
CA VAL A 54 -11.13 -0.81 3.22
C VAL A 54 -11.27 0.53 3.92
N ASN A 55 -11.35 0.51 5.26
CA ASN A 55 -11.43 1.72 6.07
C ASN A 55 -10.16 2.58 5.97
N MET A 56 -8.98 1.96 5.89
CA MET A 56 -7.71 2.67 5.69
C MET A 56 -7.59 3.29 4.29
N HIS A 57 -8.06 2.62 3.25
CA HIS A 57 -8.09 3.17 1.89
C HIS A 57 -8.96 4.43 1.78
N GLY A 58 -10.06 4.48 2.53
CA GLY A 58 -10.91 5.67 2.61
C GLY A 58 -10.32 6.82 3.42
N ASN A 59 -9.17 6.61 4.10
CA ASN A 59 -8.53 7.60 4.94
C ASN A 59 -7.29 8.22 4.25
N PRO A 60 -7.31 9.51 3.87
CA PRO A 60 -6.20 10.17 3.18
C PRO A 60 -4.87 10.15 3.96
N ASP A 61 -4.92 10.31 5.28
CA ASP A 61 -3.72 10.32 6.13
C ASP A 61 -3.09 8.92 6.16
N ALA A 62 -3.92 7.89 6.28
CA ALA A 62 -3.47 6.50 6.23
C ALA A 62 -2.87 6.17 4.85
N MET A 63 -3.51 6.62 3.76
CA MET A 63 -3.00 6.45 2.40
C MET A 63 -1.65 7.15 2.20
N HIS A 64 -1.48 8.37 2.72
CA HIS A 64 -0.20 9.08 2.64
C HIS A 64 0.90 8.34 3.42
N MET A 65 0.58 7.82 4.61
CA MET A 65 1.52 6.99 5.38
C MET A 65 1.89 5.69 4.64
N MET A 66 0.93 5.04 3.97
CA MET A 66 1.18 3.84 3.17
C MET A 66 2.07 4.12 1.95
N GLN A 67 1.85 5.26 1.27
CA GLN A 67 2.66 5.67 0.11
C GLN A 67 4.08 6.07 0.50
N GLY A 68 4.26 6.71 1.66
CA GLY A 68 5.57 7.09 2.17
C GLY A 68 6.40 5.92 2.72
N ASN A 69 5.77 4.77 2.99
CA ASN A 69 6.44 3.62 3.57
C ASN A 69 7.19 2.79 2.52
N LYS A 70 8.48 3.09 2.32
CA LYS A 70 9.43 2.30 1.49
C LYS A 70 9.43 0.79 1.80
N MET A 71 9.01 0.35 2.99
CA MET A 71 8.96 -1.07 3.36
C MET A 71 7.87 -1.87 2.61
N MET A 72 6.76 -1.26 2.21
CA MET A 72 5.72 -1.95 1.42
C MET A 72 6.09 -2.01 -0.07
N MET A 73 6.90 -1.07 -0.55
CA MET A 73 7.60 -1.12 -1.83
C MET A 73 9.03 -1.69 -1.71
N GLY A 74 9.24 -2.68 -0.83
CA GLY A 74 10.44 -3.52 -0.95
C GLY A 74 10.41 -4.27 -2.29
N ASN A 75 11.56 -4.81 -2.74
CA ASN A 75 11.71 -5.62 -3.96
C ASN A 75 10.60 -6.69 -4.20
N ASN A 76 9.85 -7.06 -3.16
CA ASN A 76 8.75 -8.03 -3.22
C ASN A 76 7.36 -7.42 -3.52
N GLY A 77 7.15 -6.11 -3.32
CA GLY A 77 5.89 -5.45 -3.69
C GLY A 77 5.71 -5.39 -5.22
N MET A 78 6.81 -5.18 -5.94
CA MET A 78 6.84 -5.33 -7.40
C MET A 78 6.68 -6.80 -7.84
N GLN A 79 7.16 -7.74 -7.03
CA GLN A 79 7.02 -9.18 -7.28
C GLN A 79 5.57 -9.66 -7.15
N MET A 80 4.74 -9.01 -6.32
CA MET A 80 3.32 -9.36 -6.16
C MET A 80 2.48 -8.87 -7.35
N MET A 81 2.74 -7.67 -7.88
CA MET A 81 2.13 -7.22 -9.15
C MET A 81 2.52 -8.09 -10.35
N MET A 82 3.71 -8.70 -10.34
CA MET A 82 4.10 -9.67 -11.36
C MET A 82 3.49 -11.06 -11.16
N LYS A 83 2.94 -11.41 -10.00
CA LYS A 83 2.52 -12.79 -9.70
C LYS A 83 1.11 -13.13 -10.18
N ASP A 84 0.19 -12.15 -10.24
CA ASP A 84 -1.13 -12.30 -10.91
C ASP A 84 -1.04 -12.23 -12.45
N SER A 85 0.01 -12.89 -12.96
CA SER A 85 0.46 -13.05 -14.33
C SER A 85 -0.45 -13.92 -15.22
N MET A 86 -1.76 -13.86 -15.08
CA MET A 86 -2.64 -14.25 -16.20
C MET A 86 -3.13 -13.03 -16.97
N MET A 87 -3.62 -11.98 -16.30
CA MET A 87 -3.95 -10.72 -17.01
C MET A 87 -2.68 -9.96 -17.42
N THR A 88 -1.71 -9.78 -16.52
CA THR A 88 -0.46 -9.07 -16.86
C THR A 88 0.37 -9.83 -17.88
N LYS A 89 0.39 -11.16 -17.83
CA LYS A 89 1.10 -11.97 -18.84
C LYS A 89 0.36 -11.97 -20.17
N SER A 90 -0.97 -12.02 -20.19
CA SER A 90 -1.71 -11.96 -21.47
C SER A 90 -1.64 -10.58 -22.10
N PHE A 91 -1.67 -9.52 -21.28
CA PHE A 91 -1.47 -8.16 -21.75
C PHE A 91 -0.02 -7.98 -22.21
N MET A 92 0.98 -8.21 -21.36
CA MET A 92 2.39 -8.02 -21.69
C MET A 92 2.87 -8.97 -22.81
N HIS A 93 2.39 -10.21 -22.87
CA HIS A 93 2.66 -11.13 -23.99
C HIS A 93 1.91 -10.70 -25.26
N GLY A 94 0.68 -10.19 -25.16
CA GLY A 94 -0.05 -9.64 -26.31
C GLY A 94 0.59 -8.36 -26.86
N THR A 95 1.07 -7.48 -25.99
CA THR A 95 1.77 -6.24 -26.36
C THR A 95 3.19 -6.52 -26.84
N MET A 96 3.91 -7.50 -26.27
CA MET A 96 5.25 -7.91 -26.75
C MET A 96 5.22 -8.79 -27.99
N ALA A 97 4.19 -9.63 -28.18
CA ALA A 97 4.03 -10.45 -29.38
C ALA A 97 3.62 -9.61 -30.60
N ASN A 98 3.01 -8.45 -30.39
CA ASN A 98 2.71 -7.50 -31.45
C ASN A 98 3.85 -6.47 -31.57
N SER A 99 4.88 -6.84 -32.33
CA SER A 99 6.06 -6.00 -32.55
C SER A 99 5.72 -4.61 -33.09
N GLU A 100 4.64 -4.47 -33.88
CA GLU A 100 4.21 -3.18 -34.42
C GLU A 100 3.63 -2.27 -33.34
N MET A 101 2.83 -2.81 -32.42
CA MET A 101 2.28 -2.05 -31.29
C MET A 101 3.38 -1.65 -30.30
N MET A 102 4.32 -2.55 -30.02
CA MET A 102 5.48 -2.22 -29.18
C MET A 102 6.36 -1.16 -29.86
N GLN A 103 6.60 -1.28 -31.16
CA GLN A 103 7.38 -0.31 -31.93
C GLN A 103 6.67 1.04 -32.04
N SER A 104 5.35 1.08 -32.19
CA SER A 104 4.58 2.33 -32.24
C SER A 104 4.58 3.03 -30.88
N MET A 105 4.35 2.29 -29.80
CA MET A 105 4.34 2.84 -28.45
C MET A 105 5.73 3.32 -28.02
N MET A 106 6.77 2.51 -28.28
CA MET A 106 8.15 2.90 -27.99
C MET A 106 8.62 4.02 -28.91
N GLY A 107 8.12 4.07 -30.15
CA GLY A 107 8.35 5.14 -31.10
C GLY A 107 7.70 6.46 -30.68
N GLU A 108 6.47 6.45 -30.19
CA GLU A 108 5.81 7.65 -29.64
C GLU A 108 6.51 8.15 -28.38
N MET A 109 6.93 7.24 -27.50
CA MET A 109 7.69 7.59 -26.31
C MET A 109 9.07 8.16 -26.64
N MET A 110 9.74 7.64 -27.68
CA MET A 110 11.01 8.19 -28.17
C MET A 110 10.86 9.52 -28.90
N LYS A 111 9.68 9.84 -29.45
CA LYS A 111 9.40 11.14 -30.07
C LYS A 111 9.23 12.25 -29.04
N ASP A 112 8.87 11.91 -27.80
CA ASP A 112 8.79 12.87 -26.71
C ASP A 112 10.08 12.87 -25.87
N GLY A 113 11.03 13.71 -26.26
CA GLY A 113 12.31 13.88 -25.58
C GLY A 113 12.17 14.20 -24.08
N LYS A 114 11.08 14.85 -23.65
CA LYS A 114 10.84 15.17 -22.23
C LYS A 114 10.53 13.92 -21.41
N THR A 115 9.71 13.03 -21.95
CA THR A 115 9.39 11.75 -21.30
C THR A 115 10.64 10.87 -21.21
N MET A 116 11.44 10.82 -22.27
CA MET A 116 12.69 10.06 -22.27
C MET A 116 13.74 10.63 -21.31
N ALA A 117 13.87 11.96 -21.24
CA ALA A 117 14.75 12.64 -20.29
C ALA A 117 14.35 12.39 -18.84
N ALA A 118 13.05 12.43 -18.53
CA ALA A 118 12.53 12.12 -17.19
C ALA A 118 12.81 10.66 -16.79
N MET A 119 12.69 9.72 -17.74
CA MET A 119 13.01 8.32 -17.52
C MET A 119 14.51 8.12 -17.22
N MET A 120 15.39 8.79 -17.98
CA MET A 120 16.85 8.75 -17.74
C MET A 120 17.23 9.34 -16.37
N GLN A 121 16.56 10.41 -15.94
CA GLN A 121 16.76 10.97 -14.59
C GLN A 121 16.39 9.97 -13.50
N MET A 122 15.26 9.26 -13.65
CA MET A 122 14.87 8.22 -12.70
C MET A 122 15.87 7.06 -12.66
N MET A 123 16.40 6.62 -13.80
CA MET A 123 17.43 5.57 -13.85
C MET A 123 18.73 6.00 -13.19
N GLN A 124 19.11 7.27 -13.33
CA GLN A 124 20.28 7.83 -12.64
C GLN A 124 20.04 7.94 -11.12
N GLN A 125 18.85 8.38 -10.69
CA GLN A 125 18.49 8.43 -9.27
C GLN A 125 18.41 7.04 -8.64
N GLY A 126 17.98 6.04 -9.41
CA GLY A 126 17.97 4.63 -9.01
C GLY A 126 19.34 3.94 -9.04
N GLY A 127 20.42 4.66 -9.41
CA GLY A 127 21.78 4.12 -9.47
C GLY A 127 22.03 3.14 -10.62
N MET A 128 21.08 2.99 -11.55
CA MET A 128 21.20 2.10 -12.71
C MET A 128 22.03 2.72 -13.85
N MET A 129 22.30 4.02 -13.77
CA MET A 129 23.01 4.78 -14.78
C MET A 129 23.94 5.80 -14.12
N SER A 130 25.20 5.87 -14.56
CA SER A 130 26.12 6.90 -14.06
C SER A 130 25.74 8.27 -14.58
N LYS A 131 26.14 9.32 -13.86
CA LYS A 131 25.91 10.71 -14.28
C LYS A 131 26.57 11.02 -15.63
N GLU A 132 27.77 10.48 -15.89
CA GLU A 132 28.43 10.71 -17.18
C GLU A 132 27.68 10.00 -18.32
N CYS A 133 27.20 8.77 -18.08
CA CYS A 133 26.41 8.01 -19.05
C CYS A 133 25.10 8.75 -19.39
N MET A 134 24.43 9.29 -18.38
CA MET A 134 23.22 10.09 -18.53
C MET A 134 23.48 11.38 -19.32
N GLN A 135 24.52 12.15 -18.97
CA GLN A 135 24.86 13.39 -19.68
C GLN A 135 25.24 13.15 -21.14
N SER A 136 25.98 12.07 -21.43
CA SER A 136 26.30 11.69 -22.81
C SER A 136 25.04 11.36 -23.61
N SER A 137 24.11 10.64 -22.99
CA SER A 137 22.84 10.25 -23.62
C SER A 137 21.91 11.44 -23.88
N MET A 138 21.85 12.41 -22.96
CA MET A 138 21.09 13.66 -23.15
C MET A 138 21.64 14.51 -24.29
N LYS A 139 22.98 14.65 -24.38
CA LYS A 139 23.62 15.39 -25.48
C LYS A 139 23.32 14.80 -26.86
N MET A 140 23.17 13.47 -26.96
CA MET A 140 22.78 12.80 -28.21
C MET A 140 21.30 12.96 -28.57
N MET A 141 20.45 13.32 -27.60
CA MET A 141 19.03 13.59 -27.87
C MET A 141 18.82 15.03 -28.33
N ASP A 142 19.45 16.00 -27.67
CA ASP A 142 19.39 17.41 -28.06
C ASP A 142 19.90 17.63 -29.50
N SER A 143 20.87 16.82 -29.95
CA SER A 143 21.39 16.89 -31.32
C SER A 143 20.46 16.30 -32.37
N LYS A 144 19.46 15.48 -31.99
CA LYS A 144 18.46 14.90 -32.91
C LYS A 144 17.22 15.77 -33.08
N GLU A 145 16.93 16.69 -32.16
CA GLU A 145 15.81 17.65 -32.31
C GLU A 145 16.15 18.84 -33.21
N SER A 146 17.41 18.97 -33.65
CA SER A 146 17.91 20.08 -34.48
C SER A 146 18.12 19.73 -35.97
N GLN A 147 17.54 18.61 -36.45
CA GLN A 147 17.47 18.21 -37.86
C GLN A 147 16.01 18.01 -38.29
#